data_AF-A0A1G6NY16-F1
#
_entry.id   AF-A0A1G6NY16-F1
#
_cell.length_a   1.000
_cell.length_b   1.000
_cell.length_c   1.000
_cell.angle_alpha   90.00
_cell.angle_beta   90.00
_cell.angle_gamma   90.00
#
_symmetry.space_group_name_H-M   'P 1'
#
loop_
_entity.id
_entity.type
_entity.pdbx_description
1 polymer ?
#
loop_
_entity_poly.entity_id
_entity_poly.type
_entity_poly.pdbx_seq_one_letter_code
_entity_poly.pdbx_strand_id
1 'polypeptide(L)'
;MRSSDDALNALVARGFRCLRSDDSLVFTFAWEEPFIDVVHVRAEDDVTAVRSAADGGNPNLFALENVVWSACGRGLVEVVTELFEVPNPGEPGAPSRRVQSHGSPGNVGREWFPGR
;
A
#
# COMPACT_ATOMS: atom_id res chain seq x y z
N MET A 1 15.66 -11.05 -3.42
CA MET A 1 15.60 -10.40 -4.74
C MET A 1 16.95 -9.80 -5.08
N ARG A 2 17.45 -9.86 -6.32
CA ARG A 2 18.84 -9.42 -6.65
C ARG A 2 18.99 -8.40 -7.79
N SER A 3 17.95 -8.12 -8.57
CA SER A 3 18.00 -7.14 -9.67
C SER A 3 16.60 -6.57 -9.97
N SER A 4 16.55 -5.49 -10.75
CA SER A 4 15.29 -4.91 -11.24
C SER A 4 14.45 -5.92 -12.03
N ASP A 5 15.08 -6.72 -12.89
CA ASP A 5 14.40 -7.76 -13.67
C ASP A 5 13.81 -8.87 -12.76
N ASP A 6 14.55 -9.28 -11.72
CA ASP A 6 14.08 -10.23 -10.70
C ASP A 6 12.88 -9.67 -9.94
N ALA A 7 12.87 -8.37 -9.65
CA ALA A 7 11.74 -7.69 -9.01
C ALA A 7 10.48 -7.64 -9.90
N LEU A 8 10.64 -7.29 -11.17
CA LEU A 8 9.55 -7.27 -12.14
C LEU A 8 8.98 -8.68 -12.35
N ASN A 9 9.84 -9.69 -12.49
CA ASN A 9 9.43 -11.08 -12.62
C ASN A 9 8.71 -11.57 -11.36
N ALA A 10 9.16 -11.15 -10.17
CA ALA A 10 8.48 -11.48 -8.91
C ALA A 10 7.05 -10.90 -8.86
N LEU A 11 6.86 -9.64 -9.28
CA LEU A 11 5.53 -9.03 -9.37
C LEU A 11 4.61 -9.81 -10.30
N VAL A 12 5.10 -10.18 -11.50
CA VAL A 12 4.34 -10.99 -12.46
C VAL A 12 4.01 -12.37 -11.89
N ALA A 13 4.98 -13.03 -11.25
CA ALA A 13 4.80 -14.34 -10.65
C ALA A 13 3.77 -14.34 -9.51
N ARG A 14 3.68 -13.23 -8.75
CA ARG A 14 2.67 -13.04 -7.70
C ARG A 14 1.28 -12.70 -8.26
N GLY A 15 1.17 -12.47 -9.58
CA GLY A 15 -0.10 -12.20 -10.25
C GLY A 15 -0.43 -10.71 -10.42
N PHE A 16 0.54 -9.81 -10.23
CA PHE A 16 0.34 -8.40 -10.56
C PHE A 16 0.08 -8.23 -12.06
N ARG A 17 -0.90 -7.37 -12.38
CA ARG A 17 -1.17 -6.93 -13.74
C ARG A 17 -0.40 -5.65 -14.00
N CYS A 18 0.39 -5.63 -15.07
CA CYS A 18 1.16 -4.47 -15.49
C CYS A 18 0.36 -3.62 -16.50
N LEU A 19 0.30 -2.33 -16.23
CA LEU A 19 -0.18 -1.28 -17.11
C LEU A 19 1.03 -0.40 -17.47
N ARG A 20 1.30 -0.27 -18.77
CA ARG A 20 2.40 0.57 -19.25
C ARG A 20 1.84 1.92 -19.69
N SER A 21 2.45 2.99 -19.18
CA SER A 21 2.33 4.35 -19.69
C SER A 21 3.64 4.73 -20.38
N ASP A 22 3.66 5.83 -21.15
CA ASP A 22 4.82 6.25 -21.94
C ASP A 22 6.13 6.29 -21.12
N ASP A 23 6.08 6.85 -19.91
CA ASP A 23 7.26 7.04 -19.04
C ASP A 23 7.19 6.27 -17.71
N SER A 24 6.24 5.34 -17.52
CA SER A 24 6.13 4.61 -16.26
C SER A 24 5.41 3.27 -16.37
N LEU A 25 5.67 2.38 -15.41
CA LEU A 25 4.97 1.11 -15.25
C LEU A 25 4.12 1.15 -13.98
N VAL A 26 2.88 0.69 -14.07
CA VAL A 26 1.97 0.56 -12.93
C VAL A 26 1.56 -0.90 -12.80
N PHE A 27 1.93 -1.53 -11.71
CA PHE A 27 1.52 -2.89 -11.37
C PHE A 27 0.37 -2.84 -10.38
N THR A 28 -0.64 -3.68 -10.56
CA THR A 28 -1.79 -3.75 -9.66
C THR A 28 -2.16 -5.19 -9.32
N PHE A 29 -2.59 -5.43 -8.09
CA PHE A 29 -2.97 -6.76 -7.60
C PHE A 29 -4.21 -6.69 -6.70
N ALA A 30 -5.00 -7.77 -6.71
CA ALA A 30 -6.18 -7.99 -5.86
C ALA A 30 -7.33 -6.97 -6.00
N TRP A 31 -7.69 -6.59 -7.23
CA TRP A 31 -8.85 -5.73 -7.51
C TRP A 31 -10.21 -6.24 -7.00
N GLU A 32 -10.34 -7.54 -6.78
CA GLU A 32 -11.59 -8.18 -6.31
C GLU A 32 -11.65 -8.28 -4.78
N GLU A 33 -10.56 -7.98 -4.09
CA GLU A 33 -10.46 -8.02 -2.63
C GLU A 33 -10.73 -6.63 -2.04
N PRO A 34 -11.06 -6.52 -0.74
CA PRO A 34 -11.24 -5.23 -0.07
C PRO A 34 -9.96 -4.37 -0.02
N PHE A 35 -8.83 -4.86 -0.53
CA PHE A 35 -7.56 -4.16 -0.58
C PHE A 35 -6.88 -4.37 -1.94
N ILE A 36 -6.31 -3.30 -2.48
CA ILE A 36 -5.60 -3.27 -3.75
C ILE A 36 -4.15 -2.90 -3.49
N ASP A 37 -3.22 -3.66 -4.06
CA ASP A 37 -1.81 -3.29 -4.11
C ASP A 37 -1.51 -2.60 -5.43
N VAL A 38 -0.80 -1.48 -5.37
CA VAL A 38 -0.35 -0.71 -6.51
C VAL A 38 1.15 -0.46 -6.39
N VAL A 39 1.92 -0.74 -7.44
CA VAL A 39 3.34 -0.37 -7.55
C VAL A 39 3.54 0.50 -8.78
N HIS A 40 3.87 1.76 -8.58
CA HIS A 40 4.19 2.72 -9.63
C HIS A 40 5.70 2.88 -9.73
N VAL A 41 6.24 2.50 -10.89
CA VAL A 41 7.66 2.59 -11.24
C VAL A 41 7.81 3.72 -12.26
N ARG A 42 8.35 4.87 -11.82
CA ARG A 42 8.69 5.99 -12.71
C ARG A 42 10.12 5.89 -13.23
N ALA A 43 11.02 5.41 -12.37
CA ALA A 43 12.38 5.04 -12.71
C ALA A 43 12.82 3.88 -11.80
N GLU A 44 13.99 3.27 -12.06
CA GLU A 44 14.51 2.19 -11.23
C GLU A 44 14.71 2.61 -9.76
N ASP A 45 15.09 3.87 -9.53
CA ASP A 45 15.29 4.47 -8.20
C ASP A 45 14.11 5.34 -7.73
N ASP A 46 13.02 5.41 -8.50
CA ASP A 46 11.82 6.18 -8.15
C ASP A 46 10.59 5.29 -8.27
N VAL A 47 10.43 4.46 -7.23
CA VAL A 47 9.31 3.52 -7.10
C VAL A 47 8.45 3.89 -5.90
N THR A 48 7.13 3.80 -6.11
CA THR A 48 6.11 3.98 -5.08
C THR A 48 5.22 2.75 -5.04
N ALA A 49 5.15 2.07 -3.90
CA ALA A 49 4.19 1.01 -3.64
C ALA A 49 3.20 1.44 -2.57
N VAL A 50 1.93 1.10 -2.78
CA VAL A 50 0.82 1.47 -1.90
C VAL A 50 -0.13 0.29 -1.81
N ARG A 51 -0.55 -0.05 -0.59
CA ARG A 51 -1.74 -0.86 -0.35
C ARG A 51 -2.86 0.06 0.09
N SER A 52 -3.99 -0.03 -0.61
CA SER A 52 -5.17 0.77 -0.32
C SER A 52 -6.40 -0.09 -0.09
N ALA A 53 -7.23 0.29 0.86
CA ALA A 53 -8.54 -0.30 1.04
C ALA A 53 -9.48 0.16 -0.09
N ALA A 54 -10.11 -0.79 -0.78
CA ALA A 54 -11.07 -0.58 -1.86
C ALA A 54 -12.49 -0.29 -1.33
N ASP A 55 -12.73 -0.56 -0.03
CA ASP A 55 -14.02 -0.36 0.65
C ASP A 55 -14.22 1.06 1.21
N GLY A 56 -13.21 1.92 1.06
CA GLY A 56 -13.26 3.27 1.58
C GLY A 56 -14.29 4.13 0.86
N GLY A 57 -15.02 4.97 1.60
CA GLY A 57 -16.00 5.91 1.04
C GLY A 57 -15.44 6.91 0.03
N ASN A 58 -14.12 6.96 -0.15
CA ASN A 58 -13.43 7.78 -1.13
C ASN A 58 -12.99 6.94 -2.34
N PRO A 59 -13.47 7.26 -3.56
CA PRO A 59 -13.11 6.51 -4.78
C PRO A 59 -11.66 6.68 -5.20
N ASN A 60 -10.94 7.64 -4.62
CA ASN A 60 -9.51 7.80 -4.85
C ASN A 60 -8.72 6.79 -4.00
N LEU A 61 -8.21 5.74 -4.63
CA LEU A 61 -7.39 4.72 -3.98
C LEU A 61 -6.14 5.30 -3.30
N PHE A 62 -5.60 6.42 -3.79
CA PHE A 62 -4.41 7.07 -3.23
C PHE A 62 -4.75 8.12 -2.16
N ALA A 63 -6.03 8.29 -1.81
CA ALA A 63 -6.39 9.13 -0.68
C ALA A 63 -5.79 8.56 0.60
N LEU A 64 -5.17 9.42 1.42
CA LEU A 64 -4.47 9.01 2.63
C LEU A 64 -5.33 8.17 3.59
N GLU A 65 -6.63 8.40 3.60
CA GLU A 65 -7.62 7.65 4.39
C GLU A 65 -7.79 6.18 3.97
N ASN A 66 -7.44 5.85 2.72
CA ASN A 66 -7.55 4.52 2.14
C ASN A 66 -6.20 3.77 2.20
N VAL A 67 -5.08 4.49 2.30
CA VAL A 67 -3.73 3.90 2.36
C VAL A 67 -3.53 3.19 3.69
N VAL A 68 -3.30 1.88 3.65
CA VAL A 68 -3.02 1.05 4.84
C VAL A 68 -1.53 0.71 4.96
N TRP A 69 -0.78 0.81 3.86
CA TRP A 69 0.67 0.67 3.83
C TRP A 69 1.23 1.39 2.59
N SER A 70 2.45 1.94 2.70
CA SER A 70 3.13 2.59 1.58
C SER A 70 4.65 2.59 1.74
N ALA A 71 5.36 2.43 0.64
CA ALA A 71 6.79 2.67 0.51
C ALA A 71 7.04 3.57 -0.72
N CYS A 72 7.78 4.68 -0.56
CA CYS A 72 7.86 5.74 -1.59
C CYS A 72 9.30 6.21 -1.82
N GLY A 73 9.65 6.51 -3.07
CA GLY A 73 10.90 7.19 -3.44
C GLY A 73 12.15 6.34 -3.21
N ARG A 74 12.03 5.02 -3.39
CA ARG A 74 13.13 4.07 -3.20
C ARG A 74 13.32 3.19 -4.44
N GLY A 75 14.42 2.44 -4.45
CA GLY A 75 14.75 1.52 -5.54
C GLY A 75 13.78 0.35 -5.66
N LEU A 76 13.53 -0.09 -6.89
CA LEU A 76 12.58 -1.15 -7.21
C LEU A 76 12.79 -2.42 -6.37
N VAL A 77 14.03 -2.89 -6.27
CA VAL A 77 14.35 -4.13 -5.53
C VAL A 77 13.98 -4.01 -4.05
N GLU A 78 14.25 -2.85 -3.45
CA GLU A 78 13.94 -2.60 -2.04
C GLU A 78 12.44 -2.57 -1.81
N VAL A 79 11.71 -1.79 -2.63
CA VAL A 79 10.26 -1.62 -2.50
C VAL A 79 9.52 -2.95 -2.70
N VAL A 80 9.89 -3.73 -3.72
CA VAL A 80 9.22 -5.01 -3.99
C VAL A 80 9.59 -6.04 -2.93
N THR A 81 10.81 -6.01 -2.38
CA THR A 81 11.17 -6.87 -1.25
C THR A 81 10.30 -6.56 -0.02
N GLU A 82 10.18 -5.29 0.36
CA GLU A 82 9.36 -4.86 1.50
C GLU A 82 7.88 -5.23 1.28
N LEU A 83 7.34 -4.98 0.07
CA LEU A 83 5.98 -5.38 -0.29
C LEU A 83 5.73 -6.88 -0.13
N PHE A 84 6.73 -7.71 -0.43
CA PHE A 84 6.58 -9.17 -0.37
C PHE A 84 6.67 -9.73 1.05
N GLU A 85 7.26 -8.99 1.98
CA GLU A 85 7.22 -9.29 3.42
C GLU A 85 5.83 -9.00 4.01
N VAL A 86 5.04 -8.15 3.35
CA VAL A 86 3.64 -7.92 3.72
C VAL A 86 2.78 -9.11 3.25
N PRO A 87 1.94 -9.71 4.12
CA PRO A 87 0.99 -10.76 3.73
C PRO A 87 0.08 -10.29 2.59
N ASN A 88 -0.46 -11.20 1.77
CA ASN A 88 -1.36 -10.77 0.71
C ASN A 88 -2.62 -10.10 1.26
N PRO A 89 -3.24 -9.18 0.51
CA PRO A 89 -4.58 -8.70 0.83
C PRO A 89 -5.52 -9.90 1.03
N GLY A 90 -6.30 -9.88 2.12
CA GLY A 90 -7.20 -10.98 2.50
C GLY A 90 -6.57 -12.07 3.39
N GLU A 91 -5.24 -12.13 3.53
CA GLU A 91 -4.57 -13.11 4.39
C GLU A 91 -4.52 -12.69 5.87
N PRO A 92 -4.53 -13.64 6.81
CA PRO A 92 -4.36 -13.35 8.22
C PRO A 92 -3.02 -12.65 8.48
N GLY A 93 -3.07 -11.49 9.14
CA GLY A 93 -1.90 -10.65 9.41
C GLY A 93 -1.63 -9.57 8.36
N ALA A 94 -2.42 -9.51 7.28
CA ALA A 94 -2.34 -8.40 6.34
C ALA A 94 -2.71 -7.06 7.01
N PRO A 95 -2.03 -5.95 6.66
CA PRO A 95 -2.45 -4.62 7.07
C PRO A 95 -3.87 -4.38 6.61
N SER A 96 -4.77 -4.18 7.57
CA SER A 96 -6.15 -3.80 7.33
C SER A 96 -6.38 -2.37 7.80
N ARG A 97 -7.34 -1.69 7.19
CA ARG A 97 -7.81 -0.41 7.69
C ARG A 97 -8.29 -0.64 9.11
N ARG A 98 -7.59 -0.07 10.10
CA ARG A 98 -8.17 0.08 11.43
C ARG A 98 -9.36 1.00 11.25
N VAL A 99 -10.57 0.44 11.15
CA VAL A 99 -11.78 1.21 11.39
C VAL A 99 -11.56 1.87 12.74
N GLN A 100 -11.33 3.18 12.74
CA GLN A 100 -11.52 3.95 13.95
C GLN A 100 -13.00 3.82 14.24
N SER A 101 -13.35 2.89 15.12
CA SER A 101 -14.68 2.83 15.71
C SER A 101 -14.87 4.17 16.43
N HIS A 102 -15.41 5.17 15.75
CA HIS A 102 -16.07 6.31 16.37
C HIS A 102 -17.34 5.76 17.03
N GLY A 103 -17.13 5.10 18.16
CA GLY A 103 -18.13 4.29 18.84
C GLY A 103 -17.65 3.87 20.21
N SER A 104 -17.27 4.85 21.03
CA SER A 104 -17.32 4.79 22.51
C SER A 104 -17.12 6.20 23.10
N PRO A 105 -18.18 6.86 23.62
CA PRO A 105 -18.00 7.95 24.56
C PRO A 105 -17.62 7.30 25.91
N GLY A 106 -16.32 7.20 26.18
CA GLY A 106 -15.90 6.43 27.35
C GLY A 106 -14.41 6.48 27.64
N ASN A 107 -13.79 7.66 27.60
CA ASN A 107 -12.63 7.91 28.46
C ASN A 107 -12.46 9.41 28.74
N VAL A 108 -13.18 9.87 29.76
CA VAL A 108 -12.77 11.04 30.53
C VAL A 108 -11.47 10.67 31.26
N GLY A 109 -10.38 11.40 30.97
CA GLY A 109 -9.18 11.37 31.81
C GLY A 109 -7.86 11.29 31.07
N ARG A 110 -7.43 12.42 30.49
CA ARG A 110 -6.12 13.04 30.76
C ARG A 110 -6.03 14.35 29.98
N GLU A 111 -6.32 15.40 30.73
CA GLU A 111 -5.97 16.77 30.40
C GLU A 111 -4.47 16.87 30.10
N TRP A 112 -4.13 17.23 28.86
CA TRP A 112 -2.85 17.82 28.52
C TRP A 112 -3.10 19.31 28.28
N PHE A 113 -3.05 20.10 29.35
CA PHE A 113 -2.92 21.55 29.21
C PHE A 113 -1.42 21.90 29.14
N PRO A 114 -0.93 22.50 28.05
CA PRO A 114 0.28 23.31 28.13
C PRO A 114 -0.13 24.67 28.71
N GLY A 115 0.56 25.08 29.78
CA GLY A 115 0.23 26.26 30.55
C GLY A 115 0.33 27.58 29.80
N ARG A 116 -0.38 28.58 30.33
CA ARG A 116 0.05 29.97 30.34
C ARG A 116 -0.52 30.69 31.55
#